data_AF-A0A8X7SFG9-F1
#
_entry.id   AF-A0A8X7SFG9-F1
#
_cell.length_a   1.000
_cell.length_b   1.000
_cell.length_c   1.000
_cell.angle_alpha   90.00
_cell.angle_beta   90.00
_cell.angle_gamma   90.00
#
_symmetry.space_group_name_H-M   'P 1'
#
loop_
_entity.id
_entity.type
_entity.pdbx_description
1 polymer ?
#
loop_
_entity_poly.entity_id
_entity_poly.type
_entity_poly.pdbx_seq_one_letter_code
_entity_poly.pdbx_strand_id
1 'polypeptide(L)'
;MRDLVAFRDGEEYYKRIGKAWKRGYLLYEPPRTGKIADMANLMSYSSYYLEHSSIINNGELKKMLLAMTSKSMIDLEDIDYPLDPTR
;
A
#
# COMPACT_ATOMS: atom_id res chain seq x y z
N MET A 1 4.75 -0.76 14.25
CA MET A 1 3.58 -0.18 14.94
C MET A 1 3.73 1.30 15.28
N ARG A 2 4.77 1.77 16.00
CA ARG A 2 4.92 3.21 16.33
C ARG A 2 4.87 4.14 15.10
N ASP A 3 5.53 3.76 14.02
CA ASP A 3 5.56 4.56 12.79
C ASP A 3 4.19 4.66 12.10
N LEU A 4 3.42 3.57 12.07
CA LEU A 4 2.05 3.52 11.53
C LEU A 4 1.13 4.48 12.29
N VAL A 5 1.20 4.46 13.62
CA VAL A 5 0.40 5.35 14.48
C VAL A 5 0.79 6.81 14.24
N ALA A 6 2.10 7.12 14.21
CA ALA A 6 2.57 8.46 13.92
C ALA A 6 2.16 8.95 12.51
N PHE A 7 2.14 8.05 11.51
CA PHE A 7 1.67 8.37 10.17
C PHE A 7 0.16 8.65 10.15
N ARG A 8 -0.64 7.80 10.81
CA ARG A 8 -2.10 7.97 10.97
C ARG A 8 -2.44 9.32 11.60
N ASP A 9 -1.76 9.66 12.68
CA ASP A 9 -2.03 10.89 13.44
C ASP A 9 -1.41 12.14 12.77
N GLY A 10 -0.62 11.96 11.72
CA GLY A 10 0.09 13.02 11.00
C GLY A 10 -0.70 13.69 9.86
N GLU A 11 -1.95 13.32 9.59
CA GLU A 11 -2.73 13.83 8.44
C GLU A 11 -2.71 15.37 8.34
N GLU A 12 -3.00 16.06 9.44
CA GLU A 12 -3.01 17.53 9.49
C GLU A 12 -1.63 18.14 9.26
N TYR A 13 -0.57 17.47 9.74
CA TYR A 13 0.80 17.92 9.51
C TYR A 13 1.14 17.91 8.02
N TYR A 14 0.84 16.81 7.32
CA TYR A 14 1.07 16.67 5.88
C TYR A 14 0.28 17.72 5.08
N LYS A 15 -0.99 17.95 5.46
CA LYS A 15 -1.84 18.98 4.88
C LYS A 15 -1.25 20.38 5.06
N ARG A 16 -0.77 20.71 6.26
CA ARG A 16 -0.19 22.03 6.60
C ARG A 16 1.07 22.34 5.78
N ILE A 17 1.92 21.35 5.54
CA ILE A 17 3.17 21.53 4.78
C ILE A 17 3.00 21.32 3.26
N GLY A 18 1.78 21.04 2.80
CA GLY A 18 1.48 20.82 1.38
C GLY A 18 2.09 19.55 0.79
N LYS A 19 2.37 18.52 1.62
CA LYS A 19 2.90 17.23 1.13
C LYS A 19 1.81 16.17 1.08
N ALA A 20 1.92 15.27 0.10
CA ALA A 20 1.01 14.13 -0.02
C ALA A 20 1.08 13.25 1.24
N TRP A 21 -0.07 12.99 1.85
CA TRP A 21 -0.21 12.09 3.00
C TRP A 21 -0.18 10.63 2.54
N LYS A 22 1.02 10.14 2.26
CA LYS A 22 1.29 8.77 1.80
C LYS A 22 2.55 8.22 2.46
N ARG A 23 2.58 6.89 2.63
CA ARG A 23 3.74 6.17 3.17
C ARG A 23 3.84 4.78 2.54
N GLY A 24 5.05 4.41 2.13
CA GLY A 24 5.36 3.07 1.61
C GLY A 24 6.21 2.30 2.62
N TYR A 25 5.97 1.00 2.71
CA TYR A 25 6.76 0.07 3.51
C TYR A 25 7.24 -1.07 2.60
N LEU A 26 8.46 -1.52 2.84
CA LEU A 26 9.00 -2.72 2.23
C LEU A 26 9.18 -3.75 3.34
N LEU A 27 8.49 -4.88 3.22
CA LEU A 27 8.50 -5.95 4.20
C LEU A 27 9.09 -7.19 3.54
N TYR A 28 10.11 -7.75 4.16
CA TYR A 28 10.68 -9.05 3.78
C TYR A 28 10.12 -10.10 4.73
N GLU A 29 9.00 -10.71 4.33
CA GLU A 29 8.25 -11.63 5.16
C GLU A 29 7.90 -12.89 4.39
N PRO A 30 7.71 -14.03 5.08
CA PRO A 30 7.14 -15.22 4.47
C PRO A 30 5.77 -14.91 3.84
N PRO A 31 5.39 -15.58 2.74
CA PRO A 31 4.12 -15.31 2.08
C PRO A 31 2.92 -15.44 3.03
N ARG A 32 1.92 -14.56 2.90
CA ARG A 32 0.61 -14.68 3.54
C ARG A 32 0.60 -14.65 5.07
N THR A 33 1.55 -13.95 5.71
CA THR A 33 1.54 -13.80 7.19
C THR A 33 0.41 -12.93 7.75
N GLY A 34 -0.44 -12.30 6.93
CA GLY A 34 -1.59 -11.51 7.37
C GLY A 34 -1.27 -10.20 8.10
N LYS A 35 0.02 -9.86 8.25
CA LYS A 35 0.48 -8.69 9.02
C LYS A 35 -0.04 -7.37 8.44
N ILE A 36 -0.22 -7.26 7.14
CA ILE A 36 -0.78 -6.06 6.51
C ILE A 36 -2.27 -5.89 6.87
N ALA A 37 -3.03 -6.99 6.94
CA ALA A 37 -4.41 -6.94 7.43
C ALA A 37 -4.46 -6.49 8.90
N ASP A 38 -3.55 -6.99 9.76
CA ASP A 38 -3.44 -6.55 11.15
C ASP A 38 -3.05 -5.08 11.28
N MET A 39 -2.13 -4.59 10.44
CA MET A 39 -1.73 -3.19 10.40
C MET A 39 -2.88 -2.29 9.93
N ALA A 40 -3.64 -2.71 8.92
CA ALA A 40 -4.81 -1.98 8.44
C ALA A 40 -5.90 -1.90 9.52
N ASN A 41 -6.15 -3.00 10.23
CA ASN A 41 -7.07 -3.06 11.35
C ASN A 41 -6.64 -2.12 12.49
N LEU A 42 -5.35 -2.11 12.86
CA LEU A 42 -4.82 -1.20 13.88
C LEU A 42 -5.05 0.28 13.54
N MET A 43 -5.01 0.63 12.27
CA MET A 43 -5.20 2.01 11.81
C MET A 43 -6.65 2.35 11.48
N SER A 44 -7.56 1.36 11.48
CA SER A 44 -8.92 1.46 10.94
C SER A 44 -8.95 1.86 9.47
N TYR A 45 -8.09 1.26 8.65
CA TYR A 45 -7.95 1.52 7.21
C TYR A 45 -8.55 0.38 6.39
N SER A 46 -9.04 0.69 5.20
CA SER A 46 -9.44 -0.33 4.22
C SER A 46 -8.20 -1.02 3.66
N SER A 47 -8.14 -2.35 3.72
CA SER A 47 -7.06 -3.14 3.14
C SER A 47 -7.40 -3.64 1.73
N TYR A 48 -6.47 -3.49 0.80
CA TYR A 48 -6.57 -4.01 -0.56
C TYR A 48 -5.40 -4.94 -0.82
N TYR A 49 -5.67 -6.11 -1.39
CA TYR A 49 -4.64 -7.00 -1.90
C TYR A 49 -4.57 -6.84 -3.41
N LEU A 50 -3.38 -6.54 -3.95
CA LEU A 50 -3.16 -6.46 -5.38
C LEU A 50 -2.22 -7.59 -5.80
N GLU A 51 -2.76 -8.53 -6.55
CA GLU A 51 -1.98 -9.60 -7.14
C GLU A 51 -1.13 -9.04 -8.28
N HIS A 52 0.18 -9.32 -8.29
CA HIS A 52 1.08 -8.82 -9.35
C HIS A 52 0.57 -9.16 -10.76
N SER A 53 0.01 -10.36 -10.93
CA SER A 53 -0.59 -10.86 -12.18
C SER A 53 -1.78 -10.04 -12.70
N SER A 54 -2.45 -9.28 -11.83
CA SER A 54 -3.61 -8.44 -12.18
C SER A 54 -3.22 -7.07 -12.75
N ILE A 55 -1.94 -6.69 -12.65
CA ILE A 55 -1.43 -5.42 -13.15
C ILE A 55 -1.07 -5.57 -14.63
N ILE A 56 -1.99 -5.14 -15.50
CA ILE A 56 -1.81 -5.22 -16.96
C ILE A 56 -0.79 -4.18 -17.45
N ASN A 57 -0.83 -2.96 -16.91
CA ASN A 57 0.10 -1.87 -17.24
C ASN A 57 0.05 -0.73 -16.20
N ASN A 58 1.02 0.19 -16.29
CA ASN A 58 1.13 1.37 -15.42
C ASN A 58 -0.10 2.29 -15.44
N GLY A 59 -0.82 2.36 -16.56
CA GLY A 59 -2.03 3.16 -16.71
C GLY A 59 -3.19 2.62 -15.87
N GLU A 60 -3.43 1.31 -15.94
CA GLU A 60 -4.46 0.63 -15.14
C GLU A 60 -4.10 0.65 -13.64
N LEU A 61 -2.83 0.43 -13.29
CA LEU A 61 -2.35 0.59 -11.92
C LEU A 61 -2.66 1.99 -11.40
N LYS A 62 -2.33 3.04 -12.17
CA LYS A 62 -2.61 4.42 -11.79
C LYS A 62 -4.11 4.68 -11.61
N LYS A 63 -4.95 4.19 -12.51
CA LYS A 63 -6.42 4.34 -12.39
C LYS A 63 -6.93 3.67 -11.12
N MET A 64 -6.46 2.46 -10.82
CA MET A 64 -6.85 1.74 -9.61
C MET A 64 -6.43 2.50 -8.35
N LEU A 65 -5.17 2.96 -8.28
CA LEU A 65 -4.67 3.75 -7.15
C LEU A 65 -5.46 5.05 -6.95
N LEU A 66 -5.92 5.68 -8.03
CA LEU A 66 -6.75 6.90 -7.97
C LEU A 66 -8.20 6.63 -7.56
N ALA A 67 -8.72 5.43 -7.80
CA ALA A 67 -10.09 5.03 -7.44
C ALA A 67 -10.22 4.58 -5.97
N MET A 68 -9.09 4.32 -5.29
CA MET A 68 -9.09 3.92 -3.89
C MET A 68 -9.55 5.05 -2.96
N THR A 69 -10.23 4.67 -1.89
CA THR A 69 -10.70 5.62 -0.88
C THR A 69 -9.55 6.10 0.01
N SER A 70 -9.73 7.26 0.63
CA SER A 70 -8.83 7.72 1.70
C SER A 70 -8.79 6.70 2.85
N LYS A 71 -7.70 6.70 3.62
CA LYS A 71 -7.46 5.73 4.71
C LYS A 71 -7.49 4.28 4.19
N SER A 72 -6.66 4.03 3.18
CA SER A 72 -6.46 2.71 2.57
C SER A 72 -5.01 2.25 2.68
N MET A 73 -4.82 0.94 2.70
CA MET A 73 -3.53 0.26 2.66
C MET A 73 -3.56 -0.78 1.55
N ILE A 74 -2.49 -0.85 0.76
CA ILE A 74 -2.39 -1.77 -0.38
C ILE A 74 -1.23 -2.71 -0.11
N ASP A 75 -1.51 -3.99 -0.23
CA ASP A 75 -0.53 -5.06 -0.24
C ASP A 75 -0.10 -5.35 -1.68
N LEU A 76 1.21 -5.29 -1.92
CA LEU A 76 1.86 -5.61 -3.19
C LEU A 76 2.89 -6.71 -2.92
N GLU A 77 2.53 -7.96 -3.22
CA GLU A 77 3.42 -9.11 -3.11
C GLU A 77 4.25 -9.32 -4.41
N ASP A 78 5.32 -10.11 -4.30
CA ASP A 78 6.17 -10.56 -5.42
C ASP A 78 6.77 -9.44 -6.30
N ILE A 79 7.07 -8.27 -5.71
CA ILE A 79 7.66 -7.12 -6.42
C ILE A 79 9.10 -7.36 -6.91
N ASP A 80 9.75 -8.38 -6.37
CA ASP A 80 11.10 -8.83 -6.71
C ASP A 80 11.11 -9.95 -7.76
N TYR A 81 9.95 -10.46 -8.17
CA TYR A 81 9.86 -11.40 -9.26
C TYR A 81 10.28 -10.72 -10.57
N PRO A 82 11.33 -11.21 -11.26
CA PRO A 82 11.71 -10.62 -12.55
C PRO A 82 10.55 -10.77 -13.51
N LEU A 83 10.06 -9.64 -14.05
CA LEU A 83 9.15 -9.64 -15.19
C LEU A 83 9.78 -10.56 -16.24
N ASP A 84 9.18 -11.73 -16.45
CA ASP A 84 9.69 -12.69 -17.43
C ASP A 84 9.79 -11.98 -18.78
N PRO A 85 11.00 -11.78 -19.34
CA PRO A 85 11.18 -11.07 -20.60
C PRO A 85 10.65 -11.87 -21.81
N THR A 86 10.10 -13.08 -21.60
CA THR A 86 9.56 -13.94 -22.67
C THR A 86 8.04 -13.88 -22.86
N ARG A 87 7.33 -12.98 -22.18
CA ARG A 87 5.89 -12.74 -22.39
C ARG A 87 5.59 -11.61 -23.39
#